data_AF-A0A484ZAM7-F1
#
_entry.id   AF-A0A484ZAM7-F1
#
_cell.length_a   1.000
_cell.length_b   1.000
_cell.length_c   1.000
_cell.angle_alpha   90.00
_cell.angle_beta   90.00
_cell.angle_gamma   90.00
#
_symmetry.space_group_name_H-M   'P 1'
#
loop_
_entity.id
_entity.type
_entity.pdbx_description
1 polymer ?
#
loop_
_entity_poly.entity_id
_entity_poly.type
_entity_poly.pdbx_seq_one_letter_code
_entity_poly.pdbx_strand_id
1 'polypeptide(L)'
;MLRGLVVTDRAKIEEEESIARASMAEVGIVSLEKLRDRIQASSEENVDPHLLTEVSSRIIGTLRKRTYTNDEKVRALEEEQLERRFRLTALRAERGELYHLRATRAISNDTLQKMLYDLDLLEALLIDKQH
;
A
#
# COMPACT_ATOMS: atom_id res chain seq x y z
N MET A 1 -17.32 36.56 19.87
CA MET A 1 -17.36 35.19 20.41
C MET A 1 -17.87 34.18 19.35
N LEU A 2 -17.16 34.03 18.22
CA LEU A 2 -17.59 33.14 17.11
C LEU A 2 -16.64 31.97 16.84
N ARG A 3 -15.52 31.87 17.56
CA ARG A 3 -14.46 30.88 17.30
C ARG A 3 -14.82 29.46 17.77
N GLY A 4 -15.75 29.32 18.73
CA GLY A 4 -16.17 28.01 19.25
C GLY A 4 -17.21 27.28 18.39
N LEU A 5 -18.14 28.01 17.77
CA LEU A 5 -19.23 27.43 16.97
C LEU A 5 -18.74 26.84 15.63
N VAL A 6 -17.77 27.49 14.97
CA VAL A 6 -17.18 27.01 13.70
C VAL A 6 -16.34 25.74 13.92
N VAL A 7 -15.64 25.64 15.05
CA VAL A 7 -14.82 24.47 15.39
C VAL A 7 -15.68 23.24 15.68
N THR A 8 -16.84 23.41 16.33
CA THR A 8 -17.79 22.32 16.58
C THR A 8 -18.45 21.80 15.31
N ASP A 9 -18.65 22.64 14.29
CA ASP A 9 -19.27 22.23 13.03
C ASP A 9 -18.31 21.39 12.19
N ARG A 10 -17.04 21.80 12.13
CA ARG A 10 -15.99 21.05 11.43
C ARG A 10 -15.75 19.67 12.03
N ALA A 11 -15.69 19.56 13.36
CA ALA A 11 -15.49 18.27 14.03
C ALA A 11 -16.65 17.28 13.75
N LYS A 12 -17.88 17.78 13.63
CA LYS A 12 -19.03 16.97 13.24
C LYS A 12 -18.94 16.50 11.79
N ILE A 13 -18.56 17.39 10.87
CA ILE A 13 -18.36 17.03 9.46
C ILE A 13 -17.25 15.98 9.33
N GLU A 14 -16.13 16.12 10.04
CA GLU A 14 -15.03 15.15 10.02
C GLU A 14 -15.48 13.76 10.53
N GLU A 15 -16.35 13.71 11.55
CA GLU A 15 -16.94 12.47 12.05
C GLU A 15 -17.93 11.85 11.06
N GLU A 16 -18.83 12.66 10.48
CA GLU A 16 -19.76 12.21 9.43
C GLU A 16 -19.02 11.63 8.22
N GLU A 17 -17.96 12.30 7.76
CA GLU A 17 -17.10 11.80 6.69
C GLU A 17 -16.37 10.50 7.09
N SER A 18 -15.92 10.38 8.34
CA SER A 18 -15.28 9.17 8.85
C SER A 18 -16.25 7.98 8.79
N ILE A 19 -17.47 8.15 9.30
CA ILE A 19 -18.54 7.15 9.26
C ILE A 19 -18.87 6.79 7.81
N ALA A 20 -19.04 7.78 6.94
CA ALA A 20 -19.33 7.56 5.52
C ALA A 20 -18.22 6.77 4.82
N ARG A 21 -16.94 7.14 5.06
CA ARG A 21 -15.78 6.43 4.48
C ARG A 21 -15.69 4.98 4.95
N ALA A 22 -15.92 4.73 6.23
CA ALA A 22 -15.94 3.37 6.79
C ALA A 22 -17.06 2.54 6.15
N SER A 23 -18.29 3.06 6.14
CA SER A 23 -19.45 2.37 5.56
C SER A 23 -19.26 2.06 4.07
N MET A 24 -18.76 3.03 3.28
CA MET A 24 -18.44 2.81 1.87
C MET A 24 -17.36 1.73 1.67
N ALA A 25 -16.34 1.72 2.53
CA ALA A 25 -15.25 0.75 2.45
C ALA A 25 -15.73 -0.67 2.76
N GLU A 26 -16.60 -0.85 3.76
CA GLU A 26 -17.21 -2.14 4.10
C GLU A 26 -18.00 -2.72 2.91
N VAL A 27 -18.86 -1.91 2.29
CA VAL A 27 -19.63 -2.34 1.11
C VAL A 27 -18.71 -2.69 -0.06
N GLY A 28 -17.63 -1.92 -0.24
CA GLY A 28 -16.60 -2.18 -1.26
C GLY A 28 -15.88 -3.51 -1.03
N ILE A 29 -15.50 -3.82 0.21
CA ILE A 29 -14.84 -5.07 0.58
C ILE A 29 -15.75 -6.26 0.27
N VAL A 30 -17.00 -6.23 0.74
CA VAL A 30 -17.97 -7.31 0.49
C VAL A 30 -18.20 -7.53 -1.00
N SER A 31 -18.28 -6.45 -1.78
CA SER A 31 -18.43 -6.53 -3.24
C SER A 31 -17.23 -7.18 -3.92
N LEU A 32 -16.01 -6.86 -3.46
CA LEU A 32 -14.77 -7.45 -3.99
C LEU A 32 -14.62 -8.92 -3.61
N GLU A 33 -14.98 -9.31 -2.39
CA GLU A 33 -14.96 -10.70 -1.95
C GLU A 33 -15.91 -11.55 -2.80
N LYS A 34 -17.15 -11.06 -3.04
CA LYS A 34 -18.10 -11.72 -3.94
C LYS A 34 -17.59 -11.84 -5.38
N LEU A 35 -16.93 -10.79 -5.89
CA LEU A 35 -16.35 -10.83 -7.23
C LEU A 35 -15.22 -11.87 -7.29
N ARG A 36 -14.31 -11.88 -6.32
CA ARG A 36 -13.23 -12.87 -6.22
C ARG A 36 -13.78 -14.29 -6.22
N ASP A 37 -14.77 -14.56 -5.37
CA ASP A 37 -15.36 -15.90 -5.23
C ASP A 37 -16.06 -16.32 -6.53
N ARG A 38 -16.71 -15.38 -7.24
CA ARG A 38 -17.30 -15.63 -8.56
C ARG A 38 -16.25 -15.96 -9.62
N ILE A 39 -15.15 -15.21 -9.68
CA ILE A 39 -14.05 -15.47 -10.63
C ILE A 39 -13.44 -16.84 -10.33
N GLN A 40 -13.18 -17.15 -9.06
CA GLN A 40 -12.61 -18.42 -8.64
C GLN A 40 -13.51 -19.63 -8.93
N ALA A 41 -14.83 -19.45 -8.88
CA ALA A 41 -15.82 -20.47 -9.23
C ALA A 41 -16.11 -20.56 -10.73
N SER A 42 -15.71 -19.56 -11.52
CA SER A 42 -15.92 -19.52 -12.97
C SER A 42 -14.88 -20.35 -13.70
N SER A 43 -15.31 -21.27 -14.56
CA SER A 43 -14.43 -22.00 -15.47
C SER A 43 -14.14 -21.22 -16.76
N GLU A 44 -14.84 -20.11 -17.02
CA GLU A 44 -14.69 -19.28 -18.22
C GLU A 44 -13.57 -18.22 -18.07
N GLU A 45 -13.35 -17.77 -16.84
CA GLU A 45 -12.33 -16.77 -16.52
C GLU A 45 -11.04 -17.50 -16.10
N ASN A 46 -10.16 -17.78 -17.05
CA ASN A 46 -8.88 -18.46 -16.80
C ASN A 46 -7.87 -17.52 -16.11
N VAL A 47 -8.14 -17.19 -14.86
CA VAL A 47 -7.31 -16.34 -14.01
C VAL A 47 -6.49 -17.22 -13.08
N ASP A 48 -5.19 -16.96 -13.00
CA ASP A 48 -4.32 -17.62 -12.01
C ASP A 48 -4.85 -17.37 -10.58
N PRO A 49 -5.19 -18.43 -9.81
CA PRO A 49 -5.70 -18.30 -8.45
C PRO A 49 -4.75 -17.54 -7.52
N HIS A 50 -3.43 -17.64 -7.73
CA HIS A 50 -2.46 -16.93 -6.92
C HIS A 50 -2.51 -15.43 -7.19
N LEU A 51 -2.52 -15.04 -8.46
CA LEU A 51 -2.66 -13.64 -8.87
C LEU A 51 -3.98 -13.03 -8.39
N LEU A 52 -5.08 -13.78 -8.51
CA LEU A 52 -6.40 -13.35 -8.02
C LEU A 52 -6.37 -13.08 -6.51
N THR A 53 -5.73 -13.97 -5.74
CA THR A 53 -5.61 -13.85 -4.28
C THR A 53 -4.73 -12.66 -3.90
N GLU A 54 -3.58 -12.49 -4.56
CA GLU A 54 -2.64 -11.40 -4.28
C GLU A 54 -3.28 -10.03 -4.55
N VAL A 55 -3.89 -9.86 -5.73
CA VAL A 55 -4.52 -8.60 -6.13
C VAL A 55 -5.70 -8.27 -5.23
N SER A 56 -6.60 -9.23 -4.98
CA SER A 56 -7.76 -9.00 -4.11
C SER A 56 -7.34 -8.65 -2.67
N SER A 57 -6.36 -9.36 -2.11
CA SER A 57 -5.86 -9.12 -0.74
C SER A 57 -5.27 -7.72 -0.58
N ARG A 58 -4.50 -7.24 -1.56
CA ARG A 58 -3.92 -5.88 -1.55
C ARG A 58 -5.00 -4.79 -1.58
N ILE A 59 -6.01 -4.94 -2.42
CA ILE A 59 -7.09 -3.95 -2.55
C ILE A 59 -7.96 -3.95 -1.29
N ILE A 60 -8.37 -5.14 -0.81
CA ILE A 60 -9.16 -5.30 0.42
C ILE A 60 -8.38 -4.73 1.61
N GLY A 61 -7.09 -5.03 1.74
CA GLY A 61 -6.23 -4.47 2.79
C GLY A 61 -6.22 -2.95 2.78
N THR A 62 -6.19 -2.31 1.61
CA THR A 62 -6.25 -0.85 1.47
C THR A 62 -7.60 -0.28 1.89
N LEU A 63 -8.70 -0.97 1.58
CA LEU A 63 -10.05 -0.56 2.00
C LEU A 63 -10.25 -0.72 3.51
N ARG A 64 -9.74 -1.81 4.11
CA ARG A 64 -9.81 -2.06 5.56
C ARG A 64 -9.16 -0.95 6.38
N LYS A 65 -8.09 -0.33 5.88
CA LYS A 65 -7.47 0.84 6.54
C LYS A 65 -8.45 2.02 6.75
N ARG A 66 -9.53 2.09 5.97
CA ARG A 66 -10.57 3.13 6.08
C ARG A 66 -11.62 2.83 7.14
N THR A 67 -11.71 1.58 7.61
CA THR A 67 -12.65 1.14 8.66
C THR A 67 -12.00 1.12 10.04
N TYR A 68 -10.70 1.43 10.14
CA TYR A 68 -9.96 1.33 11.39
C TYR A 68 -10.46 2.30 12.46
N THR A 69 -10.74 1.72 13.63
CA THR A 69 -10.84 2.43 14.89
C THR A 69 -9.49 3.06 15.28
N ASN A 70 -9.47 3.92 16.30
CA ASN A 70 -8.23 4.62 16.69
C ASN A 70 -7.10 3.65 17.10
N ASP A 71 -7.42 2.54 17.77
CA ASP A 71 -6.43 1.53 18.14
C ASP A 71 -5.90 0.76 16.92
N GLU A 72 -6.77 0.47 15.96
CA GLU A 72 -6.38 -0.16 14.69
C GLU A 72 -5.53 0.79 13.82
N LYS A 73 -5.77 2.11 13.89
CA LYS A 73 -4.90 3.10 13.24
C LYS A 73 -3.48 3.08 13.80
N VAL A 74 -3.32 2.93 15.13
CA VAL A 74 -1.99 2.80 15.75
C VAL A 74 -1.28 1.55 15.21
N ARG A 75 -1.97 0.39 15.19
CA ARG A 75 -1.42 -0.83 14.59
C ARG A 75 -1.09 -0.67 13.11
N ALA A 76 -1.93 0.03 12.35
CA ALA A 76 -1.69 0.32 10.93
C ALA A 76 -0.40 1.13 10.70
N LEU A 77 -0.10 2.07 11.60
CA LEU A 77 1.14 2.83 11.56
C LEU A 77 2.35 1.93 11.84
N GLU A 78 2.25 1.03 12.82
CA GLU A 78 3.30 0.04 13.10
C GLU A 78 3.53 -0.90 11.89
N GLU A 79 2.45 -1.37 11.26
CA GLU A 79 2.52 -2.16 10.02
C GLU A 79 3.19 -1.39 8.89
N GLU A 80 2.84 -0.11 8.65
CA GLU A 80 3.48 0.71 7.61
C GLU A 80 4.97 0.94 7.92
N GLN A 81 5.33 1.15 9.18
CA GLN A 81 6.73 1.26 9.59
C GLN A 81 7.50 -0.05 9.33
N LEU A 82 6.90 -1.19 9.62
CA LEU A 82 7.51 -2.49 9.38
C LEU A 82 7.65 -2.78 7.87
N GLU A 83 6.60 -2.52 7.09
CA GLU A 83 6.61 -2.63 5.63
C GLU A 83 7.70 -1.77 5.00
N ARG A 84 7.85 -0.52 5.47
CA ARG A 84 8.92 0.38 5.04
C ARG A 84 10.31 -0.20 5.32
N ARG A 85 10.53 -0.73 6.52
CA ARG A 85 11.81 -1.36 6.89
C ARG A 85 12.12 -2.56 5.99
N PHE A 86 11.12 -3.37 5.68
CA PHE A 86 11.28 -4.51 4.77
C PHE A 86 11.64 -4.05 3.35
N ARG A 87 10.94 -3.05 2.82
CA ARG A 87 11.23 -2.48 1.49
C ARG A 87 12.64 -1.89 1.40
N LEU A 88 13.07 -1.13 2.40
CA LEU A 88 14.45 -0.61 2.44
C LEU A 88 15.50 -1.71 2.51
N THR A 89 15.19 -2.83 3.16
CA THR A 89 16.09 -3.99 3.22
C THR A 89 16.18 -4.69 1.86
N ALA A 90 15.05 -4.85 1.18
CA ALA A 90 15.00 -5.38 -0.19
C ALA A 90 15.79 -4.51 -1.17
N LEU A 91 15.59 -3.19 -1.16
CA LEU A 91 16.33 -2.26 -2.04
C LEU A 91 17.84 -2.34 -1.85
N ARG A 92 18.31 -2.52 -0.60
CA ARG A 92 19.75 -2.71 -0.33
C ARG A 92 20.28 -4.01 -0.92
N ALA A 93 19.50 -5.09 -0.83
CA ALA A 93 19.86 -6.38 -1.43
C ALA A 93 19.87 -6.28 -2.97
N GLU A 94 18.86 -5.66 -3.58
CA GLU A 94 18.79 -5.41 -5.02
C GLU A 94 19.99 -4.60 -5.51
N ARG A 95 20.37 -3.54 -4.77
CA ARG A 95 21.57 -2.75 -5.07
C ARG A 95 22.85 -3.60 -5.04
N GLY A 96 22.97 -4.49 -4.05
CA GLY A 96 24.09 -5.42 -3.96
C GLY A 96 24.18 -6.36 -5.16
N GLU A 97 23.06 -6.94 -5.59
CA GLU A 97 23.00 -7.81 -6.77
C GLU A 97 23.32 -7.06 -8.05
N LEU A 98 22.87 -5.81 -8.18
CA LEU A 98 23.16 -4.99 -9.34
C LEU A 98 24.67 -4.73 -9.51
N TYR A 99 25.40 -4.51 -8.39
CA TYR A 99 26.86 -4.44 -8.42
C TYR A 99 27.51 -5.78 -8.78
N HIS A 100 26.97 -6.89 -8.28
CA HIS A 100 27.45 -8.23 -8.64
C HIS A 100 27.30 -8.52 -10.14
N LEU A 101 26.16 -8.20 -10.74
CA LEU A 101 25.92 -8.31 -12.19
C LEU A 101 26.89 -7.45 -13.00
N ARG A 102 27.22 -6.25 -12.51
CA ARG A 102 28.23 -5.39 -13.15
C ARG A 102 29.63 -6.01 -13.08
N ALA A 103 30.00 -6.55 -11.91
CA ALA A 103 31.32 -7.13 -11.66
C ALA A 103 31.55 -8.39 -12.53
N THR A 104 30.51 -9.20 -12.71
CA THR A 104 30.49 -10.39 -13.58
C THR A 104 30.31 -10.06 -15.06
N ARG A 105 30.22 -8.77 -15.41
CA ARG A 105 30.03 -8.26 -16.79
C ARG A 105 28.73 -8.73 -17.46
N ALA A 106 27.74 -9.12 -16.67
CA ALA A 106 26.41 -9.45 -17.17
C ALA A 106 25.64 -8.21 -17.66
N ILE A 107 25.95 -7.03 -17.12
CA ILE A 107 25.34 -5.75 -17.50
C ILE A 107 26.39 -4.68 -17.83
N SER A 108 25.98 -3.70 -18.64
CA SER A 108 26.81 -2.55 -18.98
C SER A 108 26.86 -1.52 -17.85
N ASN A 109 27.81 -0.58 -17.94
CA ASN A 109 27.88 0.54 -16.98
C ASN A 109 26.67 1.46 -17.08
N ASP A 110 26.19 1.73 -18.30
CA ASP A 110 25.02 2.57 -18.54
C ASP A 110 23.76 1.94 -17.91
N THR A 111 23.59 0.63 -18.09
CA THR A 111 22.53 -0.14 -17.44
C THR A 111 22.62 -0.08 -15.92
N LEU A 112 23.82 -0.23 -15.34
CA LEU A 112 24.02 -0.08 -13.90
C LEU A 112 23.57 1.30 -13.42
N GLN A 113 24.02 2.37 -14.07
CA GLN A 113 23.71 3.75 -13.65
C GLN A 113 22.22 4.05 -13.72
N LYS A 114 21.55 3.64 -14.80
CA LYS A 114 20.11 3.79 -14.94
C LYS A 114 19.35 3.06 -13.83
N MET A 115 19.70 1.80 -13.56
CA MET A 115 19.03 1.00 -12.54
C MET A 115 19.31 1.51 -11.12
N LEU A 116 20.53 2.01 -10.84
CA LEU A 116 20.84 2.64 -9.55
C LEU A 116 20.00 3.89 -9.30
N TYR A 117 19.80 4.73 -10.33
CA TYR A 117 18.95 5.90 -10.23
C TYR A 117 17.51 5.54 -9.87
N ASP A 118 16.95 4.50 -10.50
CA ASP A 118 15.61 4.03 -10.18
C ASP A 118 15.51 3.53 -8.72
N LEU A 119 16.52 2.80 -8.24
CA LEU A 119 16.60 2.37 -6.83
C LEU A 119 16.73 3.55 -5.86
N ASP A 120 17.55 4.55 -6.18
CA ASP A 120 17.71 5.77 -5.37
C ASP A 120 16.39 6.56 -5.27
N LEU A 121 15.63 6.65 -6.37
CA LEU A 121 14.32 7.28 -6.38
C LEU A 121 13.31 6.53 -5.48
N LEU A 122 13.29 5.20 -5.57
CA LEU A 122 12.43 4.38 -4.69
C LEU A 122 12.83 4.51 -3.22
N GLU A 123 14.12 4.54 -2.92
CA GLU A 123 14.63 4.73 -1.56
C GLU A 123 14.25 6.11 -1.01
N ALA A 124 14.38 7.18 -1.82
CA ALA A 124 13.98 8.54 -1.44
C ALA A 124 12.49 8.62 -1.08
N LEU A 125 11.60 8.01 -1.88
CA LEU A 125 10.16 7.96 -1.59
C LEU A 125 9.83 7.23 -0.26
N LEU A 126 10.68 6.30 0.14
CA LEU A 126 10.53 5.58 1.41
C LEU A 126 11.13 6.34 2.60
N ILE A 127 12.09 7.23 2.39
CA ILE A 127 12.71 8.03 3.44
C ILE A 127 11.92 9.34 3.67
N ASP A 128 11.41 10.00 2.62
CA ASP A 128 10.74 11.30 2.73
C ASP A 128 9.47 11.29 3.61
N LYS A 129 8.82 10.14 3.79
CA LYS A 129 7.69 10.00 4.73
C LYS A 129 8.12 10.04 6.22
N GLN A 130 9.36 10.41 6.54
CA GLN A 130 9.85 10.58 7.91
C GLN A 130 9.56 11.96 8.51
N HIS A 131 9.06 12.91 7.72
CA HIS A 131 8.81 14.31 8.12
C HIS A 131 7.34 14.71 8.02
#